data_AF-A0A418VH41-F1
#
_entry.id   AF-A0A418VH41-F1
#
_cell.length_a   1.000
_cell.length_b   1.000
_cell.length_c   1.000
_cell.angle_alpha   90.00
_cell.angle_beta   90.00
_cell.angle_gamma   90.00
#
_symmetry.space_group_name_H-M   'P 1'
#
loop_
_entity.id
_entity.type
_entity.pdbx_description
1 polymer ?
#
loop_
_entity_poly.entity_id
_entity_poly.type
_entity_poly.pdbx_seq_one_letter_code
_entity_poly.pdbx_strand_id
1 'polypeptide(L)'
;MGRPVKLRVVVTKDEHHQLMTLTRQGQSNARVIRRAHVLLLSHEGKKVRQIMEALHVTSGTVHVIRKKYCEGGLEQALFDQPRSGRREIGLE
;
A
#
# COMPACT_ATOMS: atom_id res chain seq x y z
N MET A 1 -1.98 19.87 -11.62
CA MET A 1 -2.19 18.48 -11.16
C MET A 1 -1.77 17.56 -12.29
N GLY A 2 -0.68 16.80 -12.10
CA GLY A 2 -0.10 15.97 -13.17
C GLY A 2 -1.06 14.90 -13.69
N ARG A 3 -0.97 14.62 -14.99
CA ARG A 3 -1.73 13.59 -15.71
C ARG A 3 -1.74 12.28 -14.89
N PRO A 4 -2.90 11.61 -14.70
CA PRO A 4 -2.95 10.36 -13.96
C PRO A 4 -2.12 9.32 -14.71
N VAL A 5 -0.97 8.97 -14.16
CA VAL A 5 -0.13 7.89 -14.67
C VAL A 5 -0.88 6.59 -14.38
N LYS A 6 -1.12 5.78 -15.41
CA LYS A 6 -1.74 4.46 -15.25
C LYS A 6 -0.76 3.52 -14.56
N LEU A 7 -0.70 3.58 -13.23
CA LEU A 7 0.04 2.64 -12.40
C LEU A 7 -0.80 1.36 -12.25
N ARG A 8 -0.38 0.29 -12.94
CA ARG A 8 -0.96 -1.05 -12.77
C ARG A 8 -0.28 -1.72 -11.58
N VAL A 9 -1.07 -2.12 -10.60
CA VAL A 9 -0.59 -2.94 -9.46
C VAL A 9 -0.68 -4.39 -9.87
N VAL A 10 0.46 -5.07 -9.96
CA VAL A 10 0.56 -6.50 -10.21
C VAL A 10 1.19 -7.12 -8.99
N VAL A 11 0.38 -7.75 -8.13
CA VAL A 11 0.90 -8.54 -7.00
C VAL A 11 1.09 -9.98 -7.45
N THR A 12 2.13 -10.62 -6.92
CA THR A 12 2.39 -12.05 -7.05
C THR A 12 1.44 -12.85 -6.15
N LYS A 13 1.41 -14.18 -6.34
CA LYS A 13 0.60 -15.08 -5.50
C LYS A 13 1.01 -15.02 -4.02
N ASP A 14 2.31 -14.91 -3.75
CA ASP A 14 2.83 -14.81 -2.38
C ASP A 14 2.40 -13.50 -1.73
N GLU A 15 2.63 -12.37 -2.40
CA GLU A 15 2.21 -11.05 -1.92
C GLU A 15 0.69 -10.98 -1.72
N HIS A 16 -0.10 -11.59 -2.61
CA HIS A 16 -1.55 -11.67 -2.45
C HIS A 16 -1.92 -12.43 -1.17
N HIS A 17 -1.25 -13.54 -0.87
CA HIS A 17 -1.49 -14.32 0.35
C HIS A 17 -1.08 -13.54 1.61
N GLN A 18 0.04 -12.80 1.56
CA GLN A 18 0.47 -11.92 2.64
C GLN A 18 -0.55 -10.80 2.89
N LEU A 19 -1.00 -10.12 1.83
CA LEU A 19 -2.02 -9.09 1.90
C LEU A 19 -3.33 -9.62 2.50
N MET A 20 -3.77 -10.81 2.07
CA MET A 20 -4.98 -11.44 2.59
C MET A 20 -4.84 -11.79 4.08
N THR A 21 -3.68 -12.31 4.49
CA THR A 21 -3.37 -12.59 5.90
C THR A 21 -3.42 -11.32 6.74
N LEU A 22 -2.78 -10.23 6.28
CA LEU A 22 -2.78 -8.93 6.95
C LEU A 22 -4.19 -8.35 7.13
N THR A 23 -5.05 -8.49 6.12
CA THR A 23 -6.45 -8.01 6.20
C THR A 23 -7.30 -8.83 7.18
N ARG A 24 -6.97 -10.11 7.40
CA ARG A 24 -7.75 -11.02 8.25
C ARG A 24 -7.30 -11.02 9.71
N GLN A 25 -6.02 -10.82 9.99
CA GLN A 25 -5.48 -11.03 11.33
C GLN A 25 -5.82 -9.94 12.34
N GLY A 26 -6.31 -8.77 11.92
CA GLY A 26 -6.87 -7.72 12.82
C GLY A 26 -5.90 -7.07 13.81
N GLN A 27 -4.78 -7.72 14.16
CA GLN A 27 -3.71 -7.22 15.03
C GLN A 27 -2.77 -6.23 14.33
N SER A 28 -2.89 -6.09 13.00
CA SER A 28 -2.10 -5.14 12.24
C SER A 28 -2.65 -3.72 12.34
N ASN A 29 -1.77 -2.72 12.29
CA ASN A 29 -2.16 -1.31 12.31
C ASN A 29 -3.26 -1.02 11.25
N ALA A 30 -4.35 -0.35 11.64
CA ALA A 30 -5.46 -0.02 10.75
C ALA A 30 -5.04 0.70 9.46
N ARG A 31 -3.88 1.37 9.45
CA ARG A 31 -3.28 1.95 8.24
C ARG A 31 -2.71 0.89 7.30
N VAL A 32 -2.03 -0.14 7.83
CA VAL A 32 -1.49 -1.26 7.05
C VAL A 32 -2.63 -2.06 6.42
N ILE A 33 -3.68 -2.38 7.19
CA ILE A 33 -4.86 -3.09 6.68
C ILE A 33 -5.52 -2.31 5.53
N ARG A 34 -5.73 -1.00 5.69
CA ARG A 34 -6.28 -0.16 4.60
C ARG A 34 -5.39 -0.15 3.36
N ARG A 35 -4.06 -0.01 3.54
CA ARG A 35 -3.10 -0.04 2.42
C ARG A 35 -3.12 -1.39 1.71
N ALA A 36 -3.24 -2.48 2.45
CA ALA A 36 -3.38 -3.82 1.89
C ALA A 36 -4.65 -3.96 1.04
N HIS A 37 -5.80 -3.49 1.54
CA HIS A 37 -7.04 -3.48 0.75
C HIS A 37 -6.93 -2.64 -0.53
N VAL A 38 -6.23 -1.49 -0.50
CA VAL A 38 -6.00 -0.68 -1.71
C VAL A 38 -5.23 -1.49 -2.76
N LEU A 39 -4.19 -2.22 -2.36
CA LEU A 39 -3.38 -3.03 -3.28
C LEU A 39 -4.17 -4.20 -3.85
N LEU A 40 -4.90 -4.94 -3.02
CA LEU A 40 -5.77 -6.05 -3.45
C LEU A 40 -6.81 -5.58 -4.48
N LEU A 41 -7.60 -4.56 -4.14
CA LEU A 41 -8.63 -4.04 -5.05
C LEU A 41 -8.01 -3.46 -6.34
N SER A 42 -6.81 -2.87 -6.25
CA SER A 42 -6.09 -2.38 -7.43
C SER A 42 -5.63 -3.52 -8.34
N HIS A 43 -5.18 -4.63 -7.76
CA HIS A 43 -4.78 -5.82 -8.50
C HIS A 43 -5.97 -6.51 -9.17
N GLU A 44 -7.13 -6.55 -8.50
CA GLU A 44 -8.41 -7.00 -9.06
C GLU A 44 -8.94 -6.09 -10.19
N GLY A 45 -8.24 -5.00 -10.52
CA GLY A 45 -8.61 -4.10 -11.60
C GLY A 45 -9.71 -3.10 -11.23
N LYS A 46 -10.03 -2.92 -9.95
CA LYS A 46 -11.02 -1.93 -9.51
C LYS A 46 -10.53 -0.52 -9.84
N LYS A 47 -11.47 0.32 -10.29
CA LYS A 47 -11.20 1.74 -10.57
C LYS A 47 -10.96 2.49 -9.27
N VAL A 48 -10.15 3.56 -9.32
CA VAL A 48 -9.83 4.39 -8.15
C VAL A 48 -11.09 4.84 -7.40
N ARG A 49 -12.14 5.24 -8.13
CA ARG A 49 -13.43 5.63 -7.54
C ARG A 49 -14.07 4.52 -6.70
N GLN A 50 -14.08 3.28 -7.19
CA GLN A 50 -14.63 2.14 -6.45
C GLN A 50 -13.82 1.85 -5.18
N ILE A 51 -12.49 2.00 -5.24
CA ILE A 51 -11.61 1.82 -4.09
C ILE A 51 -11.85 2.92 -3.05
N MET A 52 -12.02 4.17 -3.49
CA MET A 52 -12.33 5.30 -2.61
C MET A 52 -13.65 5.09 -1.89
N GLU A 53 -14.69 4.66 -2.60
CA GLU A 53 -16.01 4.38 -2.03
C GLU A 53 -15.96 3.21 -1.05
N ALA A 54 -15.27 2.11 -1.39
CA ALA A 54 -15.16 0.93 -0.54
C ALA A 54 -14.36 1.16 0.76
N LEU A 55 -13.33 2.02 0.71
CA LEU A 55 -12.40 2.21 1.83
C LEU A 55 -12.53 3.57 2.51
N HIS A 56 -13.44 4.43 2.04
CA HIS A 56 -13.61 5.81 2.50
C HIS A 56 -12.31 6.63 2.47
N VAL A 57 -11.54 6.48 1.38
CA VAL A 57 -10.26 7.18 1.18
C VAL A 57 -10.31 8.15 -0.01
N THR A 58 -9.32 9.02 -0.11
CA THR A 58 -9.19 9.95 -1.23
C THR A 58 -8.44 9.33 -2.41
N SER A 59 -8.63 9.88 -3.61
CA SER A 59 -7.89 9.48 -4.82
C SER A 59 -6.38 9.67 -4.67
N GLY A 60 -5.96 10.66 -3.88
CA GLY A 60 -4.56 10.90 -3.55
C GLY A 60 -3.97 9.76 -2.74
N THR A 61 -4.68 9.26 -1.73
CA THR A 61 -4.27 8.09 -0.93
C THR A 61 -4.07 6.87 -1.81
N VAL A 62 -5.01 6.58 -2.72
CA VAL A 62 -4.90 5.44 -3.65
C VAL A 62 -3.68 5.58 -4.55
N HIS A 63 -3.45 6.76 -5.14
CA HIS A 63 -2.28 6.99 -6.00
C HIS A 63 -0.96 6.85 -5.25
N VAL A 64 -0.85 7.40 -4.04
CA VAL A 64 0.37 7.31 -3.23
C VAL A 64 0.70 5.86 -2.92
N ILE A 65 -0.30 5.04 -2.57
CA ILE A 65 -0.09 3.62 -2.25
C ILE A 65 0.34 2.85 -3.50
N ARG A 66 -0.36 3.05 -4.63
CA ARG A 66 0.02 2.42 -5.92
C ARG A 66 1.42 2.81 -6.37
N LYS A 67 1.78 4.08 -6.17
CA LYS A 67 3.09 4.63 -6.51
C LYS A 67 4.18 3.99 -5.64
N LYS A 68 4.02 3.99 -4.31
CA LYS A 68 4.95 3.32 -3.38
C LYS A 68 5.15 1.84 -3.70
N TYR A 69 4.08 1.14 -4.08
CA TYR A 69 4.18 -0.25 -4.51
C TYR A 69 4.99 -0.41 -5.79
N CYS A 70 4.74 0.43 -6.79
CA CYS A 70 5.47 0.39 -8.05
C CYS A 70 6.95 0.80 -7.91
N GLU A 71 7.27 1.71 -6.98
CA GLU A 71 8.63 2.22 -6.77
C GLU A 71 9.46 1.35 -5.82
N GLY A 72 8.85 0.69 -4.83
CA GLY A 72 9.58 -0.04 -3.80
C GLY A 72 8.90 -1.29 -3.26
N GLY A 73 7.91 -1.83 -3.99
CA GLY A 73 7.30 -3.11 -3.68
C GLY A 73 6.34 -3.11 -2.49
N LEU A 74 5.98 -4.31 -2.06
CA LEU A 74 4.95 -4.55 -1.04
C LEU A 74 5.28 -3.87 0.30
N GLU A 75 6.50 -4.05 0.81
CA GLU A 75 6.90 -3.53 2.11
C GLU A 75 6.83 -2.00 2.17
N GLN A 76 7.32 -1.32 1.11
CA GLN A 76 7.29 0.13 1.03
C GLN A 76 5.87 0.70 0.89
N ALA A 77 4.96 -0.07 0.28
CA ALA A 77 3.56 0.32 0.14
C ALA A 77 2.77 0.14 1.44
N LEU A 78 3.05 -0.92 2.20
CA LEU A 78 2.35 -1.28 3.43
C LEU A 78 2.86 -0.49 4.64
N PHE A 79 4.18 -0.51 4.85
CA PHE A 79 4.80 0.11 6.00
C PHE A 79 5.27 1.52 5.65
N ASP A 80 5.06 2.46 6.58
CA ASP A 80 5.79 3.72 6.47
C ASP A 80 7.26 3.37 6.75
N GLN A 81 8.17 3.70 5.84
CA GLN A 81 9.59 3.60 6.17
C GLN A 81 9.79 4.33 7.50
N PRO A 82 10.45 3.72 8.50
CA PRO A 82 10.89 4.51 9.64
C PRO A 82 11.66 5.67 9.02
N ARG A 83 11.24 6.91 9.30
CA ARG A 83 12.01 8.09 8.89
C ARG A 83 13.41 7.79 9.40
N SER A 84 14.37 7.55 8.51
CA SER A 84 15.77 7.38 8.90
C SER A 84 16.17 8.72 9.52
N GLY A 85 16.02 8.76 10.82
CA GLY A 85 16.03 9.93 11.68
C GLY A 85 16.58 9.57 13.06
N ARG A 86 17.33 8.48 13.14
CA ARG A 86 18.29 8.23 14.20
C ARG A 86 19.47 7.53 13.54
N ARG A 87 20.59 8.25 13.46
CA ARG A 87 21.91 7.65 13.23
C ARG A 87 22.00 6.40 14.09
N GLU A 88 22.39 5.27 13.50
CA GLU A 88 23.16 4.32 14.29
C GLU A 88 24.39 5.11 14.76
N ILE A 89 24.37 5.50 16.03
CA ILE A 89 25.61 5.80 16.71
C ILE A 89 26.19 4.43 17.01
N GLY A 90 27.04 3.94 16.10
CA GLY A 90 28.07 2.99 16.47
C GLY A 90 28.96 3.68 17.49
N LEU A 91 28.66 3.48 18.77
CA LEU A 91 29.60 3.68 19.86
C LEU A 91 30.00 2.29 20.31
N GLU A 92 31.18 1.92 19.82
CA GLU A 92 32.19 1.00 20.37
C GLU A 92 31.79 -0.46 20.66
#